data_AF-A0A958X8B9-F1
#
_entry.id   AF-A0A958X8B9-F1
#
_cell.length_a   1.000
_cell.length_b   1.000
_cell.length_c   1.000
_cell.angle_alpha   90.00
_cell.angle_beta   90.00
_cell.angle_gamma   90.00
#
_symmetry.space_group_name_H-M   'P 1'
#
loop_
_entity.id
_entity.type
_entity.pdbx_description
1 polymer ?
#
loop_
_entity_poly.entity_id
_entity_poly.type
_entity_poly.pdbx_seq_one_letter_code
_entity_poly.pdbx_strand_id
1 'polypeptide(L)'
;MYSITEQAIRLGEFNWAYTFLEKYKAEFAMENETQDIYNTNLALYYFGIGQFQQCLDHIPPTSPILDYMLLGRRLELICMLELESELLSYKLDAFKMFLSRTSKKLLPVNRRQRNLDFLNIFTQIYNCPPGDQKRTEKILNRVLENKQAAQYPWLLSKAKKLAQKPD
;
A
#
# COMPACT_ATOMS: atom_id res chain seq x y z
N MET A 1 9.98 10.38 -8.83
CA MET A 1 8.61 10.93 -8.75
C MET A 1 7.81 10.31 -7.60
N TYR A 2 7.74 8.98 -7.48
CA TYR A 2 7.09 8.32 -6.33
C TYR A 2 7.43 8.95 -4.96
N SER A 3 8.70 9.16 -4.65
CA SER A 3 9.12 9.76 -3.38
C SER A 3 8.58 11.17 -3.16
N ILE A 4 8.38 11.97 -4.21
CA ILE A 4 7.88 13.34 -4.11
C ILE A 4 6.38 13.33 -3.83
N THR A 5 5.62 12.59 -4.62
CA THR A 5 4.17 12.41 -4.44
C THR A 5 3.89 11.82 -3.06
N GLU A 6 4.60 10.76 -2.67
CA GLU A 6 4.41 10.09 -1.38
C GLU A 6 4.68 11.04 -0.19
N GLN A 7 5.71 11.89 -0.28
CA GLN A 7 6.01 12.86 0.78
C GLN A 7 4.93 13.94 0.86
N ALA A 8 4.46 14.46 -0.27
CA ALA A 8 3.36 15.44 -0.29
C ALA A 8 2.08 14.86 0.32
N ILE A 9 1.71 13.63 -0.05
CA ILE A 9 0.57 12.93 0.55
C ILE A 9 0.74 12.75 2.06
N ARG A 10 1.94 12.38 2.52
CA ARG A 10 2.23 12.24 3.96
C ARG A 10 2.12 13.55 4.73
N LEU A 11 2.42 14.68 4.10
CA LEU A 11 2.32 16.01 4.70
C LEU A 11 0.91 16.60 4.60
N GLY A 12 -0.03 15.95 3.92
CA GLY A 12 -1.38 16.47 3.67
C GLY A 12 -1.45 17.50 2.54
N GLU A 13 -0.38 17.65 1.75
CA GLU A 13 -0.26 18.62 0.67
C GLU A 13 -0.94 18.10 -0.62
N PHE A 14 -2.22 17.74 -0.53
CA PHE A 14 -2.95 17.06 -1.61
C PHE A 14 -3.11 17.92 -2.86
N ASN A 15 -3.43 19.20 -2.72
CA ASN A 15 -3.56 20.13 -3.85
C ASN A 15 -2.24 20.29 -4.60
N TRP A 16 -1.14 20.38 -3.84
CA TRP A 16 0.18 20.45 -4.41
C TRP A 16 0.53 19.15 -5.15
N ALA A 17 0.25 17.99 -4.53
CA ALA A 17 0.51 16.69 -5.14
C ALA A 17 -0.24 16.52 -6.47
N TYR A 18 -1.53 16.89 -6.52
CA TYR A 18 -2.32 16.81 -7.75
C TYR A 18 -1.78 17.75 -8.83
N THR A 19 -1.50 19.01 -8.47
CA THR A 19 -0.94 20.00 -9.42
C THR A 19 0.40 19.55 -9.96
N PHE A 20 1.25 18.97 -9.11
CA PHE A 20 2.53 18.39 -9.51
C PHE A 20 2.32 17.26 -10.53
N LEU A 21 1.39 16.33 -10.29
CA LEU A 21 1.11 15.24 -11.22
C LEU A 21 0.59 15.75 -12.57
N GLU A 22 -0.36 16.68 -12.58
CA GLU A 22 -0.90 17.23 -13.83
C GLU A 22 0.14 18.02 -14.61
N LYS A 23 1.03 18.77 -13.93
CA LYS A 23 2.11 19.51 -14.58
C LYS A 23 3.04 18.60 -15.39
N TYR A 24 3.37 17.42 -14.86
CA TYR A 24 4.31 16.49 -15.49
C TYR A 24 3.62 15.42 -16.35
N LYS A 25 2.28 15.38 -16.40
CA LYS A 25 1.51 14.39 -17.14
C LYS A 25 1.92 14.23 -18.61
N ALA A 26 2.19 15.35 -19.29
CA ALA A 26 2.59 15.34 -20.70
C ALA A 26 3.92 14.62 -20.93
N GLU A 27 4.84 14.64 -19.95
CA GLU A 27 6.12 13.93 -20.03
C GLU A 27 5.95 12.41 -19.94
N PHE A 28 4.81 11.93 -19.44
CA PHE A 28 4.47 10.50 -19.31
C PHE A 28 3.54 9.98 -20.42
N ALA A 29 3.14 10.84 -21.36
CA ALA A 29 2.15 10.49 -22.38
C ALA A 29 2.73 9.71 -23.57
N MET A 30 4.05 9.51 -23.63
CA MET A 30 4.72 8.99 -24.83
C MET A 30 5.02 7.48 -24.80
N GLU A 31 5.09 6.84 -23.64
CA GLU A 31 5.44 5.42 -23.53
C GLU A 31 4.60 4.70 -22.47
N ASN A 32 4.21 3.44 -22.72
CA ASN A 32 3.39 2.66 -21.77
C ASN A 32 4.03 2.57 -20.37
N GLU A 33 5.35 2.43 -20.29
CA GLU A 33 6.07 2.36 -19.00
C GLU A 33 5.98 3.67 -18.22
N THR A 34 6.00 4.80 -18.93
CA THR A 34 5.90 6.13 -18.32
C THR A 34 4.45 6.42 -17.88
N GLN A 35 3.47 5.91 -18.62
CA GLN A 35 2.06 5.96 -18.23
C GLN A 35 1.77 5.16 -16.95
N ASP A 36 2.35 3.97 -16.79
CA ASP A 36 2.20 3.16 -15.56
C ASP A 36 2.76 3.87 -14.31
N ILE A 37 3.86 4.61 -14.48
CA ILE A 37 4.43 5.46 -13.42
C ILE A 37 3.43 6.55 -13.03
N TYR A 38 2.90 7.29 -14.00
CA TYR A 38 1.92 8.34 -13.75
C TYR A 38 0.67 7.77 -13.06
N ASN A 39 0.10 6.69 -13.60
CA ASN A 39 -1.07 6.01 -13.05
C ASN A 39 -0.84 5.55 -11.61
N THR A 40 0.31 4.95 -11.29
CA THR A 40 0.61 4.53 -9.92
C THR A 40 0.73 5.73 -8.96
N ASN A 41 1.29 6.86 -9.41
CA ASN A 41 1.33 8.08 -8.59
C ASN A 41 -0.07 8.68 -8.40
N LEU A 42 -0.92 8.61 -9.41
CA LEU A 42 -2.31 9.06 -9.33
C LEU A 42 -3.14 8.16 -8.39
N ALA A 43 -2.91 6.84 -8.44
CA ALA A 43 -3.45 5.91 -7.45
C ALA A 43 -3.01 6.27 -6.02
N LEU A 44 -1.73 6.60 -5.82
CA LEU A 44 -1.21 7.05 -4.53
C LEU A 44 -1.86 8.35 -4.05
N TYR A 45 -2.16 9.28 -4.97
CA TYR A 45 -2.92 10.49 -4.65
C TYR A 45 -4.33 10.15 -4.17
N TYR A 46 -5.08 9.35 -4.93
CA TYR A 46 -6.44 8.95 -4.56
C TYR A 46 -6.47 8.18 -3.24
N PHE A 47 -5.47 7.33 -3.00
CA PHE A 47 -5.27 6.69 -1.71
C PHE A 47 -5.10 7.71 -0.57
N GLY A 48 -4.28 8.74 -0.79
CA GLY A 48 -4.01 9.79 0.19
C GLY A 48 -5.25 10.56 0.63
N ILE A 49 -6.16 10.83 -0.31
CA ILE A 49 -7.43 11.54 -0.05
C ILE A 49 -8.59 10.59 0.35
N GLY A 50 -8.32 9.29 0.55
CA GLY A 50 -9.31 8.31 0.97
C GLY A 50 -10.27 7.83 -0.13
N GLN A 51 -10.00 8.14 -1.40
CA GLN A 51 -10.79 7.71 -2.54
C GLN A 51 -10.34 6.32 -3.02
N PHE A 52 -10.68 5.28 -2.25
CA PHE A 52 -10.15 3.94 -2.45
C PHE A 52 -10.57 3.29 -3.77
N GLN A 53 -11.79 3.54 -4.25
CA GLN A 53 -12.23 3.00 -5.55
C GLN A 53 -11.40 3.62 -6.69
N GLN A 54 -11.25 4.94 -6.69
CA GLN A 54 -10.43 5.63 -7.69
C GLN A 54 -8.96 5.21 -7.61
N CYS A 55 -8.44 4.94 -6.40
CA CYS A 55 -7.11 4.35 -6.25
C CYS A 55 -7.00 3.03 -7.01
N LEU A 56 -7.93 2.10 -6.78
CA LEU A 56 -7.94 0.80 -7.48
C LEU A 56 -8.01 0.95 -9.00
N ASP A 57 -8.85 1.84 -9.50
CA ASP A 57 -9.04 2.06 -10.95
C ASP A 57 -7.76 2.55 -11.64
N HIS A 58 -6.83 3.17 -10.89
CA HIS A 58 -5.58 3.71 -11.41
C HIS A 58 -4.36 2.84 -11.12
N ILE A 59 -4.49 1.72 -10.40
CA ILE A 59 -3.36 0.80 -10.18
C ILE A 59 -3.11 0.02 -11.48
N PRO A 60 -1.91 0.14 -12.10
CA PRO A 60 -1.60 -0.67 -13.28
C PRO A 60 -1.62 -2.17 -12.95
N PRO A 61 -2.08 -3.03 -13.86
CA PRO A 61 -2.12 -4.48 -13.64
C PRO A 61 -0.71 -5.08 -13.46
N THR A 62 0.28 -4.45 -14.09
CA THR A 62 1.71 -4.77 -14.00
C THR A 62 2.51 -3.48 -14.11
N SER A 63 3.77 -3.50 -13.69
CA SER A 63 4.72 -2.42 -14.00
C SER A 63 6.09 -3.05 -14.28
N PRO A 64 6.82 -2.59 -15.31
CA PRO A 64 8.20 -3.04 -15.56
C PRO A 64 9.13 -2.64 -14.42
N ILE A 65 8.80 -1.53 -13.73
CA ILE A 65 9.53 -1.08 -12.55
C ILE A 65 8.96 -1.76 -11.31
N LEU A 66 9.80 -2.60 -10.70
CA LEU A 66 9.43 -3.47 -9.60
C LEU A 66 8.94 -2.73 -8.34
N ASP A 67 9.50 -1.56 -8.05
CA ASP A 67 9.08 -0.77 -6.89
C ASP A 67 7.65 -0.22 -7.04
N TYR A 68 7.26 0.19 -8.26
CA TYR A 68 5.88 0.60 -8.56
C TYR A 68 4.93 -0.59 -8.56
N MET A 69 5.35 -1.75 -9.10
CA MET A 69 4.54 -2.98 -9.02
C MET A 69 4.26 -3.39 -7.57
N LEU A 70 5.28 -3.36 -6.72
CA LEU A 70 5.13 -3.68 -5.30
C LEU A 70 4.26 -2.65 -4.58
N LEU A 71 4.38 -1.36 -4.92
CA LEU A 71 3.52 -0.31 -4.38
C LEU A 71 2.05 -0.53 -4.77
N GLY A 72 1.76 -0.76 -6.05
CA GLY A 72 0.42 -1.05 -6.54
C GLY A 72 -0.21 -2.22 -5.80
N ARG A 73 0.51 -3.34 -5.65
CA ARG A 73 0.02 -4.50 -4.88
C ARG A 73 -0.29 -4.18 -3.41
N ARG A 74 0.50 -3.32 -2.76
CA ARG A 74 0.22 -2.91 -1.37
C ARG A 74 -1.00 -2.00 -1.29
N LEU A 75 -1.12 -1.04 -2.20
CA LEU A 75 -2.26 -0.14 -2.27
C LEU A 75 -3.54 -0.92 -2.58
N GLU A 76 -3.48 -1.90 -3.48
CA GLU A 76 -4.59 -2.78 -3.83
C GLU A 76 -5.15 -3.48 -2.59
N LEU A 77 -4.29 -4.13 -1.80
CA LEU A 77 -4.72 -4.80 -0.56
C LEU A 77 -5.31 -3.83 0.46
N ILE A 78 -4.67 -2.66 0.64
CA ILE A 78 -5.18 -1.67 1.59
C ILE A 78 -6.56 -1.16 1.15
N CYS A 79 -6.72 -0.78 -0.11
CA CYS A 79 -7.99 -0.25 -0.63
C CYS A 79 -9.09 -1.31 -0.56
N MET A 80 -8.79 -2.56 -0.92
CA MET A 80 -9.74 -3.66 -0.79
C MET A 80 -10.15 -3.94 0.66
N LEU A 81 -9.27 -3.73 1.63
CA LEU A 81 -9.63 -3.81 3.04
C LEU A 81 -10.58 -2.69 3.46
N GLU A 82 -10.28 -1.45 3.06
CA GLU A 82 -11.12 -0.29 3.41
C GLU A 82 -12.48 -0.31 2.70
N LEU A 83 -12.56 -0.96 1.54
CA LEU A 83 -13.80 -1.18 0.78
C LEU A 83 -14.53 -2.48 1.18
N GLU A 84 -14.02 -3.23 2.16
CA GLU A 84 -14.59 -4.52 2.60
C GLU A 84 -14.80 -5.52 1.45
N SER A 85 -13.88 -5.53 0.49
CA SER A 85 -14.00 -6.35 -0.72
C SER A 85 -13.86 -7.85 -0.43
N GLU A 86 -14.80 -8.65 -0.92
CA GLU A 86 -14.77 -10.11 -0.86
C GLU A 86 -13.55 -10.73 -1.59
N LEU A 87 -12.97 -9.99 -2.54
CA LEU A 87 -11.82 -10.44 -3.34
C LEU A 87 -10.48 -10.25 -2.62
N LEU A 88 -10.47 -9.61 -1.44
CA LEU A 88 -9.24 -9.30 -0.71
C LEU A 88 -8.43 -10.56 -0.38
N SER A 89 -9.08 -11.63 0.04
CA SER A 89 -8.42 -12.90 0.41
C SER A 89 -7.62 -13.47 -0.77
N TYR A 90 -8.22 -13.50 -1.95
CA TYR A 90 -7.59 -13.96 -3.19
C TYR A 90 -6.36 -13.12 -3.55
N LYS A 91 -6.48 -11.79 -3.48
CA LYS A 91 -5.37 -10.87 -3.80
C LYS A 91 -4.24 -10.96 -2.78
N LEU A 92 -4.58 -11.14 -1.51
CA LEU A 92 -3.60 -11.35 -0.44
C LEU A 92 -2.77 -12.61 -0.69
N ASP A 93 -3.41 -13.71 -1.07
CA ASP A 93 -2.72 -14.97 -1.36
C ASP A 93 -1.88 -14.89 -2.64
N ALA A 94 -2.38 -14.20 -3.68
CA ALA A 94 -1.60 -13.92 -4.87
C ALA A 94 -0.29 -13.16 -4.56
N PHE A 95 -0.35 -12.16 -3.67
CA PHE A 95 0.85 -11.40 -3.28
C PHE A 95 1.81 -12.25 -2.42
N LYS A 96 1.30 -13.07 -1.50
CA LYS A 96 2.12 -14.04 -0.74
C LYS A 96 2.84 -15.03 -1.66
N MET A 97 2.15 -15.56 -2.67
CA MET A 97 2.74 -16.45 -3.67
C MET A 97 3.86 -15.76 -4.46
N PHE A 98 3.64 -14.52 -4.90
CA PHE A 98 4.67 -13.74 -5.58
C PHE A 98 5.94 -13.57 -4.72
N LEU A 99 5.80 -13.21 -3.44
CA LEU A 99 6.96 -13.01 -2.54
C LEU A 99 7.67 -14.31 -2.13
N SER A 100 6.96 -15.44 -2.11
CA SER A 100 7.54 -16.74 -1.73
C SER A 100 8.32 -17.40 -2.88
N ARG A 101 7.92 -17.15 -4.14
CA ARG A 101 8.50 -17.79 -5.33
C ARG A 101 9.24 -16.78 -6.21
N THR A 102 8.49 -15.97 -6.93
CA THR A 102 8.98 -15.12 -8.03
C THR A 102 9.95 -14.06 -7.55
N SER A 103 9.67 -13.46 -6.38
CA SER A 103 10.44 -12.32 -5.91
C SER A 103 11.85 -12.69 -5.41
N LYS A 104 12.15 -13.97 -5.15
CA LYS A 104 13.48 -14.39 -4.64
C LYS A 104 14.62 -14.09 -5.62
N LYS A 105 14.32 -14.14 -6.93
CA LYS A 105 15.29 -13.85 -8.00
C LYS A 105 15.28 -12.37 -8.43
N LEU A 106 14.23 -11.64 -8.07
CA LEU A 106 13.98 -10.27 -8.54
C LEU A 106 14.26 -9.20 -7.47
N LEU A 107 14.18 -9.55 -6.18
CA LEU A 107 14.29 -8.59 -5.08
C LEU A 107 15.52 -8.83 -4.21
N PRO A 108 16.23 -7.76 -3.82
CA PRO A 108 17.15 -7.80 -2.69
C PRO A 108 16.46 -8.32 -1.42
N VAL A 109 17.20 -9.07 -0.60
CA VAL A 109 16.71 -9.71 0.62
C VAL A 109 15.96 -8.72 1.53
N ASN A 110 16.55 -7.55 1.78
CA ASN A 110 15.93 -6.53 2.63
C ASN A 110 14.62 -6.00 2.05
N ARG A 111 14.53 -5.75 0.74
CA ARG A 111 13.29 -5.26 0.11
C ARG A 111 12.18 -6.30 0.18
N ARG A 112 12.53 -7.57 -0.05
CA ARG A 112 11.61 -8.70 0.09
C ARG A 112 11.11 -8.81 1.53
N GLN A 113 12.01 -8.72 2.52
CA GLN A 113 11.66 -8.80 3.94
C GLN A 113 10.66 -7.73 4.34
N ARG A 114 10.88 -6.47 3.94
CA ARG A 114 9.94 -5.36 4.24
C ARG A 114 8.51 -5.61 3.73
N ASN A 115 8.36 -6.26 2.58
CA ASN A 115 7.05 -6.62 2.04
C ASN A 115 6.44 -7.85 2.74
N LEU A 116 7.27 -8.82 3.13
CA LEU A 116 6.82 -9.95 3.96
C LEU A 116 6.31 -9.48 5.32
N ASP A 117 7.03 -8.56 5.96
CA ASP A 117 6.62 -7.97 7.25
C ASP A 117 5.29 -7.22 7.11
N PHE A 118 5.12 -6.46 6.03
CA PHE A 118 3.84 -5.85 5.68
C PHE A 118 2.72 -6.89 5.56
N LEU A 119 2.89 -7.94 4.74
CA LEU A 119 1.85 -8.96 4.54
C LEU A 119 1.51 -9.71 5.82
N ASN A 120 2.51 -9.99 6.66
CA ASN A 120 2.32 -10.67 7.93
C ASN A 120 1.48 -9.82 8.89
N ILE A 121 1.79 -8.53 9.03
CA ILE A 121 1.03 -7.61 9.88
C ILE A 121 -0.35 -7.35 9.29
N PHE A 122 -0.45 -7.09 7.99
CA PHE A 122 -1.70 -6.89 7.28
C PHE A 122 -2.66 -8.07 7.46
N THR A 123 -2.17 -9.31 7.33
CA THR A 123 -2.98 -10.52 7.54
C THR A 123 -3.51 -10.60 8.99
N GLN A 124 -2.71 -10.17 9.98
CA GLN A 124 -3.16 -10.14 11.37
C GLN A 124 -4.25 -9.10 11.60
N ILE A 125 -4.14 -7.91 10.98
CA ILE A 125 -5.14 -6.84 10.99
C ILE A 125 -6.43 -7.34 10.34
N TYR A 126 -6.35 -7.88 9.13
CA TYR A 126 -7.50 -8.37 8.36
C TYR A 126 -8.29 -9.45 9.12
N ASN A 127 -7.58 -10.37 9.78
CA ASN A 127 -8.21 -11.47 10.51
C ASN A 127 -8.50 -11.13 11.99
N CYS A 128 -8.33 -9.87 12.43
CA CYS A 128 -8.56 -9.49 13.82
C CYS A 128 -10.06 -9.29 14.06
N PRO A 129 -10.68 -10.05 14.99
CA PRO A 129 -12.07 -9.81 15.36
C PRO A 129 -12.22 -8.41 15.96
N PRO A 130 -13.33 -7.70 15.67
CA PRO A 130 -13.67 -6.47 16.38
C PRO A 130 -13.73 -6.72 17.90
N GLY A 131 -13.17 -5.81 18.69
CA GLY A 131 -13.20 -5.87 20.16
C GLY A 131 -12.18 -6.81 20.82
N ASP A 132 -11.36 -7.57 20.06
CA ASP A 132 -10.29 -8.39 20.65
C ASP A 132 -9.09 -7.53 21.06
N GLN A 133 -9.17 -6.96 22.26
CA GLN A 133 -8.17 -6.04 22.80
C GLN A 133 -6.78 -6.69 22.90
N LYS A 134 -6.70 -7.92 23.40
CA LYS A 134 -5.43 -8.66 23.57
C LYS A 134 -4.72 -8.86 22.24
N ARG A 135 -5.47 -9.25 21.20
CA ARG A 135 -4.92 -9.43 19.86
C ARG A 135 -4.50 -8.11 19.25
N THR A 136 -5.29 -7.08 19.46
CA THR A 136 -5.02 -5.74 18.93
C THR A 136 -3.77 -5.11 19.54
N GLU A 137 -3.57 -5.22 20.85
CA GLU A 137 -2.35 -4.79 21.54
C GLU A 137 -1.11 -5.53 21.00
N LYS A 138 -1.23 -6.85 20.80
CA LYS A 138 -0.16 -7.65 20.20
C LYS A 138 0.18 -7.18 18.77
N ILE A 139 -0.83 -6.87 17.97
CA ILE A 139 -0.63 -6.32 16.62
C ILE A 139 0.11 -4.98 16.71
N LEU A 140 -0.34 -4.07 17.56
CA LEU A 140 0.26 -2.75 17.74
C LEU A 140 1.74 -2.84 18.13
N ASN A 141 2.07 -3.66 19.13
CA ASN A 141 3.45 -3.89 19.56
C ASN A 141 4.31 -4.42 18.41
N ARG A 142 3.79 -5.40 17.65
CA ARG A 142 4.50 -5.94 16.50
C ARG A 142 4.73 -4.90 15.40
N VAL A 143 3.80 -3.97 15.18
CA VAL A 143 4.03 -2.85 14.24
C VAL A 143 5.16 -1.97 14.76
N LEU A 144 5.12 -1.57 16.03
CA LEU A 144 6.12 -0.69 16.65
C LEU A 144 7.54 -1.28 16.63
N GLU A 145 7.67 -2.60 16.77
CA GLU A 145 8.94 -3.33 16.64
C GLU A 145 9.43 -3.42 15.20
N ASN A 146 8.52 -3.49 14.21
CA ASN A 146 8.85 -3.68 12.79
C ASN A 146 8.72 -2.40 11.97
N LYS A 147 9.42 -1.33 12.37
CA LYS A 147 9.38 0.00 11.70
C LYS A 147 9.80 -0.01 10.23
N GLN A 148 10.51 -1.05 9.80
CA GLN A 148 10.97 -1.20 8.42
C GLN A 148 9.90 -1.80 7.49
N ALA A 149 8.81 -2.34 8.03
CA ALA A 149 7.73 -2.91 7.24
C ALA A 149 7.26 -1.90 6.17
N ALA A 150 6.98 -2.41 4.97
CA ALA A 150 6.40 -1.57 3.93
C ALA A 150 5.05 -1.01 4.42
N GLN A 151 4.73 0.23 4.03
CA GLN A 151 3.54 0.93 4.51
C GLN A 151 3.41 1.02 6.05
N TYR A 152 4.54 1.06 6.78
CA TYR A 152 4.56 1.23 8.23
C TYR A 152 3.63 2.34 8.75
N PRO A 153 3.60 3.56 8.18
CA PRO A 153 2.71 4.62 8.67
C PRO A 153 1.23 4.20 8.64
N TRP A 154 0.80 3.52 7.57
CA TRP A 154 -0.57 3.03 7.46
C TRP A 154 -0.84 1.88 8.45
N LEU A 155 0.08 0.90 8.55
CA LEU A 155 -0.04 -0.21 9.50
C LEU A 155 -0.17 0.30 10.94
N LEU A 156 0.63 1.30 11.31
CA LEU A 156 0.60 1.89 12.64
C LEU A 156 -0.72 2.62 12.89
N SER A 157 -1.17 3.42 11.93
CA SER A 157 -2.45 4.13 12.01
C SER A 157 -3.61 3.15 12.18
N LYS A 158 -3.67 2.09 11.37
CA LYS A 158 -4.73 1.08 11.43
C LYS A 158 -4.68 0.30 12.75
N ALA A 159 -3.50 -0.12 13.21
CA ALA A 159 -3.35 -0.83 14.49
C ALA A 159 -3.75 0.04 15.69
N LYS A 160 -3.41 1.34 15.69
CA LYS A 160 -3.87 2.28 16.72
C LYS A 160 -5.40 2.44 16.71
N LYS A 161 -6.02 2.56 15.54
CA LYS A 161 -7.49 2.67 15.42
C LYS A 161 -8.18 1.41 15.96
N LEU A 162 -7.65 0.23 15.68
CA LEU A 162 -8.17 -1.00 16.27
C LEU A 162 -8.05 -0.97 17.80
N ALA A 163 -6.92 -0.49 18.35
CA ALA A 163 -6.68 -0.46 19.80
C ALA A 163 -7.54 0.59 20.53
N GLN A 164 -7.98 1.62 19.81
CA GLN A 164 -8.78 2.73 20.30
C GLN A 164 -10.29 2.51 20.18
N LYS A 165 -10.77 1.34 19.71
CA LYS A 165 -12.20 1.01 19.76
C LYS A 165 -12.52 0.22 21.03
N PRO A 166 -12.81 0.86 22.18
CA PRO A 166 -13.72 0.30 23.16
C PRO A 166 -15.16 0.67 22.77
N ASP A 167 -16.00 -0.36 22.71
CA ASP A 167 -17.47 -0.35 22.55
C ASP A 167 -18.06 0.12 21.20
#